data_AF-A0A975AS75-F1
#
_entry.id   AF-A0A975AS75-F1
#
_cell.length_a   1.000
_cell.length_b   1.000
_cell.length_c   1.000
_cell.angle_alpha   90.00
_cell.angle_beta   90.00
_cell.angle_gamma   90.00
#
_symmetry.space_group_name_H-M   'P 1'
#
loop_
_entity.id
_entity.type
_entity.pdbx_description
1 polymer ?
#
loop_
_entity_poly.entity_id
_entity_poly.type
_entity_poly.pdbx_seq_one_letter_code
_entity_poly.pdbx_strand_id
1 'polypeptide(L)'
;MLLGQRDPDHLQARPPFLMPPLIALFFAMLVGFIAAHWQDLSDLGKDLREAKVAVLFPLLYLAYLRCGLDLKRTRQLIVLVLIVAVGAGFEAVLQGLKFDLGTFSETQRATGPFGDIKMANRAGVFFAMFLPMLAAIALQPGQTRRIRWVCLLGCCVLASAILLTYSRQSYLIGLFTLMIVLVWRSIPMALLAGALVIGGAATLLPGSVVDRVEQTQQVDASGSVSFDVSTTSRFTIWNGTIDMLQDHPGGVGLGRFNEHIGMYSSFAGKDAHNGFLLTLAECGPLGLLALLWVFWRLWRLTRMLRNSPGATRPETRALELGFTLVVVAMALGNMYGSPFFDSLIMANFWILCGLMERYGNIKLHAAELVAAHHLPPRPERPMGLEFPLAGRALPRLSISKALRR
;
A
#
# COMPACT_ATOMS: atom_id res chain seq x y z
N MET A 1 -21.35 23.13 -10.06
CA MET A 1 -20.27 22.55 -10.89
C MET A 1 -18.98 22.23 -10.10
N LEU A 2 -18.73 22.86 -8.94
CA LEU A 2 -17.53 22.62 -8.10
C LEU A 2 -17.60 21.39 -7.18
N LEU A 3 -18.79 20.84 -6.97
CA LEU A 3 -19.00 19.55 -6.33
C LEU A 3 -19.59 18.66 -7.42
N GLY A 4 -18.89 17.59 -7.80
CA GLY A 4 -19.36 16.66 -8.82
C GLY A 4 -20.75 16.08 -8.51
N GLN A 5 -21.29 15.28 -9.42
CA GLN A 5 -22.52 14.54 -9.13
C GLN A 5 -22.33 13.74 -7.83
N ARG A 6 -23.27 13.89 -6.88
CA ARG A 6 -23.26 13.11 -5.64
C ARG A 6 -23.22 11.63 -6.00
N ASP A 7 -22.44 10.87 -5.25
CA ASP A 7 -22.39 9.42 -5.41
C ASP A 7 -23.82 8.85 -5.31
N PRO A 8 -24.20 7.90 -6.16
CA PRO A 8 -25.50 7.26 -6.04
C PRO A 8 -25.65 6.55 -4.68
N ASP A 9 -26.88 6.46 -4.18
CA ASP A 9 -27.20 5.99 -2.83
C ASP A 9 -26.63 4.60 -2.50
N HIS A 10 -26.56 3.70 -3.49
CA HIS A 10 -25.99 2.37 -3.32
C HIS A 10 -24.48 2.38 -3.01
N LEU A 11 -23.73 3.37 -3.50
CA LEU A 11 -22.33 3.57 -3.14
C LEU A 11 -22.20 4.24 -1.78
N GLN A 12 -23.12 5.12 -1.42
CA GLN A 12 -23.14 5.79 -0.11
C GLN A 12 -23.49 4.84 1.04
N ALA A 13 -24.40 3.89 0.81
CA ALA A 13 -24.89 2.95 1.82
C ALA A 13 -23.83 1.97 2.36
N ARG A 14 -22.72 1.77 1.63
CA ARG A 14 -21.64 0.89 2.08
C ARG A 14 -20.65 1.67 2.96
N PRO A 15 -20.40 1.21 4.20
CA PRO A 15 -19.41 1.84 5.06
C PRO A 15 -18.01 1.64 4.47
N PRO A 16 -17.17 2.69 4.41
CA PRO A 16 -15.80 2.57 3.90
C PRO A 16 -14.98 1.54 4.68
N PHE A 17 -14.19 0.73 4.00
CA PHE A 17 -13.38 -0.31 4.65
C PHE A 17 -12.40 0.27 5.66
N LEU A 18 -11.77 1.41 5.35
CA LEU A 18 -10.69 1.95 6.18
C LEU A 18 -11.17 3.03 7.15
N MET A 19 -12.44 3.47 7.12
CA MET A 19 -12.89 4.54 8.03
C MET A 19 -12.75 4.16 9.52
N PRO A 20 -13.26 3.00 10.00
CA PRO A 20 -13.11 2.64 11.41
C PRO A 20 -11.64 2.55 11.89
N PRO A 21 -10.72 1.83 11.21
CA PRO A 21 -9.34 1.77 11.68
C PRO A 21 -8.58 3.10 11.51
N LEU A 22 -8.94 3.95 10.53
CA LEU A 22 -8.35 5.28 10.39
C LEU A 22 -8.76 6.19 11.55
N ILE A 23 -10.02 6.16 11.98
CA ILE A 23 -10.46 6.89 13.18
C ILE A 23 -9.66 6.43 14.41
N ALA A 24 -9.49 5.11 14.59
CA ALA A 24 -8.69 4.58 15.70
C ALA A 24 -7.22 5.01 15.61
N LEU A 25 -6.65 5.04 14.40
CA LEU A 25 -5.28 5.49 14.18
C LEU A 25 -5.12 6.99 14.47
N PHE A 26 -6.05 7.83 14.02
CA PHE A 26 -6.03 9.27 14.30
C PHE A 26 -6.23 9.55 15.79
N PHE A 27 -7.08 8.77 16.46
CA PHE A 27 -7.23 8.87 17.91
C PHE A 27 -5.93 8.48 18.62
N ALA A 28 -5.25 7.41 18.20
CA ALA A 28 -3.97 7.02 18.77
C ALA A 28 -2.88 8.08 18.54
N MET A 29 -2.83 8.69 17.34
CA MET A 29 -1.92 9.80 17.05
C MET A 29 -2.23 11.04 17.88
N LEU A 30 -3.51 11.35 18.10
CA LEU A 30 -3.91 12.45 18.97
C LEU A 30 -3.46 12.21 20.41
N VAL A 31 -3.62 10.99 20.92
CA VAL A 31 -3.10 10.60 22.23
C VAL A 31 -1.58 10.74 22.29
N GLY A 32 -0.86 10.26 21.26
CA GLY A 32 0.60 10.41 21.16
C GLY A 32 1.05 11.87 21.06
N PHE A 33 0.31 12.71 20.35
CA PHE A 33 0.55 14.16 20.27
C PHE A 33 0.34 14.84 21.62
N ILE A 34 -0.74 14.51 22.34
CA ILE A 34 -0.98 15.04 23.70
C ILE A 34 0.12 14.58 24.66
N ALA A 35 0.53 13.31 24.58
CA ALA A 35 1.60 12.75 25.41
C ALA A 35 2.94 13.46 25.17
N ALA A 36 3.27 13.76 23.91
CA ALA A 36 4.44 14.58 23.57
C ALA A 36 4.38 15.95 24.29
N HIS A 37 3.26 16.67 24.16
CA HIS A 37 3.14 18.02 24.73
C HIS A 37 3.03 18.05 26.25
N TRP A 38 2.68 16.93 26.88
CA TRP A 38 2.72 16.80 28.33
C TRP A 38 4.15 16.85 28.87
N GLN A 39 5.12 16.41 28.07
CA GLN A 39 6.52 16.27 28.47
C GLN A 39 7.39 17.44 28.00
N ASP A 40 7.11 18.02 26.83
CA ASP A 40 7.84 19.18 26.32
C ASP A 40 6.94 20.01 25.38
N LEU A 41 6.95 21.34 25.56
CA LEU A 41 6.21 22.32 24.76
C LEU A 41 7.13 23.15 23.83
N SER A 42 8.42 22.86 23.80
CA SER A 42 9.43 23.68 23.13
C SER A 42 9.28 23.75 21.60
N ASP A 43 8.76 22.69 20.95
CA ASP A 43 8.66 22.60 19.47
C ASP A 43 7.25 22.28 18.95
N LEU A 44 6.25 23.04 19.44
CA LEU A 44 4.84 22.93 19.01
C LEU A 44 4.66 23.01 17.48
N GLY A 45 5.51 23.80 16.80
CA GLY A 45 5.42 24.00 15.35
C GLY A 45 5.75 22.74 14.55
N LYS A 46 6.84 22.05 14.91
CA LYS A 46 7.22 20.77 14.32
C LYS A 46 6.19 19.69 14.62
N ASP A 47 5.79 19.56 15.89
CA ASP A 47 4.87 18.50 16.31
C ASP A 47 3.51 18.64 15.61
N LEU A 48 3.00 19.88 15.45
CA LEU A 48 1.76 20.14 14.72
C LEU A 48 1.88 19.77 13.23
N ARG A 49 3.05 20.00 12.62
CA ARG A 49 3.30 19.60 11.23
C ARG A 49 3.25 18.08 11.09
N GLU A 50 3.88 17.34 12.02
CA GLU A 50 3.91 15.88 11.97
C GLU A 50 2.51 15.28 12.20
N ALA A 51 1.78 15.75 13.20
CA ALA A 51 0.38 15.36 13.43
C ALA A 51 -0.51 15.65 12.22
N LYS A 52 -0.35 16.83 11.60
CA LYS A 52 -1.09 17.20 10.39
C LYS A 52 -0.80 16.23 9.24
N VAL A 53 0.46 15.89 9.00
CA VAL A 53 0.85 14.95 7.93
C VAL A 53 0.27 13.57 8.19
N ALA A 54 0.38 13.08 9.44
CA ALA A 54 -0.10 11.77 9.84
C ALA A 54 -1.62 11.59 9.64
N VAL A 55 -2.40 12.68 9.74
CA VAL A 55 -3.85 12.67 9.53
C VAL A 55 -4.25 13.01 8.09
N LEU A 56 -3.63 14.01 7.46
CA LEU A 56 -4.10 14.57 6.19
C LEU A 56 -3.98 13.59 5.02
N PHE A 57 -2.86 12.88 4.90
CA PHE A 57 -2.62 12.01 3.75
C PHE A 57 -3.54 10.79 3.72
N PRO A 58 -3.82 10.11 4.85
CA PRO A 58 -4.84 9.07 4.87
C PRO A 58 -6.25 9.55 4.50
N LEU A 59 -6.59 10.83 4.64
CA LEU A 59 -7.88 11.36 4.19
C LEU A 59 -8.02 11.40 2.66
N LEU A 60 -6.92 11.32 1.89
CA LEU A 60 -6.96 11.16 0.44
C LEU A 60 -7.71 9.88 0.03
N TYR A 61 -7.66 8.83 0.85
CA TYR A 61 -8.47 7.64 0.62
C TYR A 61 -9.97 7.97 0.55
N LEU A 62 -10.49 8.77 1.48
CA LEU A 62 -11.91 9.15 1.49
C LEU A 62 -12.26 10.05 0.30
N ALA A 63 -11.38 11.00 -0.01
CA ALA A 63 -11.56 11.91 -1.14
C ALA A 63 -11.70 11.14 -2.47
N TYR A 64 -10.84 10.14 -2.70
CA TYR A 64 -10.86 9.35 -3.93
C TYR A 64 -11.86 8.19 -3.91
N LEU A 65 -12.27 7.71 -2.73
CA LEU A 65 -13.40 6.80 -2.60
C LEU A 65 -14.72 7.48 -3.02
N ARG A 66 -14.91 8.74 -2.61
CA ARG A 66 -16.13 9.55 -2.82
C ARG A 66 -16.02 10.56 -3.98
N CYS A 67 -15.15 10.31 -4.95
CA CYS A 67 -14.87 11.26 -6.04
C CYS A 67 -15.99 11.42 -7.09
N GLY A 68 -17.11 10.70 -6.99
CA GLY A 68 -18.22 10.83 -7.94
C GLY A 68 -17.96 10.27 -9.35
N LEU A 69 -16.85 9.56 -9.57
CA LEU A 69 -16.46 9.05 -10.89
C LEU A 69 -17.12 7.72 -11.25
N ASP A 70 -17.46 7.54 -12.52
CA ASP A 70 -17.91 6.26 -13.06
C ASP A 70 -16.78 5.21 -13.13
N LEU A 71 -17.13 3.95 -13.43
CA LEU A 71 -16.16 2.85 -13.51
C LEU A 71 -14.98 3.12 -14.45
N LYS A 72 -15.25 3.74 -15.62
CA LYS A 72 -14.24 4.00 -16.64
C LYS A 72 -13.27 5.06 -16.15
N ARG A 73 -13.77 6.15 -15.59
CA ARG A 73 -12.98 7.27 -15.05
C ARG A 73 -12.21 6.85 -13.80
N THR A 74 -12.80 6.05 -12.91
CA THR A 74 -12.08 5.45 -11.77
C THR A 74 -10.92 4.59 -12.26
N ARG A 75 -11.13 3.75 -13.28
CA ARG A 75 -10.05 2.96 -13.90
C ARG A 75 -8.97 3.86 -14.53
N GLN A 76 -9.36 4.94 -15.21
CA GLN A 76 -8.41 5.90 -15.79
C GLN A 76 -7.55 6.58 -14.71
N LEU A 77 -8.12 6.93 -13.56
CA LEU A 77 -7.35 7.47 -12.45
C LEU A 77 -6.40 6.44 -11.82
N ILE A 78 -6.80 5.17 -11.72
CA ILE A 78 -5.89 4.10 -11.28
C ILE A 78 -4.70 4.01 -12.24
N VAL A 79 -4.95 4.06 -13.55
CA VAL A 79 -3.88 4.08 -14.56
C VAL A 79 -3.03 5.35 -14.44
N LEU A 80 -3.62 6.51 -14.15
CA LEU A 80 -2.88 7.74 -13.91
C LEU A 80 -1.92 7.62 -12.71
N VAL A 81 -2.36 7.01 -11.61
CA VAL A 81 -1.48 6.73 -10.45
C VAL A 81 -0.28 5.88 -10.87
N LEU A 82 -0.50 4.86 -11.72
CA LEU A 82 0.60 4.05 -12.25
C LEU A 82 1.52 4.84 -13.19
N ILE A 83 0.98 5.72 -14.02
CA ILE A 83 1.78 6.61 -14.89
C ILE A 83 2.63 7.55 -14.03
N VAL A 84 2.07 8.13 -12.96
CA VAL A 84 2.81 8.97 -12.00
C VAL A 84 3.92 8.17 -11.34
N ALA A 85 3.66 6.92 -10.94
CA ALA A 85 4.69 6.06 -10.37
C ALA A 85 5.83 5.77 -11.35
N VAL A 86 5.50 5.46 -12.62
CA VAL A 86 6.50 5.27 -13.68
C VAL A 86 7.26 6.57 -13.98
N GLY A 87 6.60 7.72 -13.98
CA GLY A 87 7.24 9.03 -14.16
C GLY A 87 8.25 9.32 -13.04
N ALA A 88 7.88 9.06 -11.79
CA ALA A 88 8.79 9.17 -10.65
C ALA A 88 9.98 8.19 -10.77
N GLY A 89 9.74 6.97 -11.25
CA GLY A 89 10.81 6.00 -11.52
C GLY A 89 11.71 6.43 -12.68
N PHE A 90 11.15 7.03 -13.73
CA PHE A 90 11.91 7.55 -14.85
C PHE A 90 12.85 8.68 -14.40
N GLU A 91 12.38 9.59 -13.55
CA GLU A 91 13.24 10.61 -12.94
C GLU A 91 14.38 10.00 -12.11
N ALA A 92 14.10 8.96 -11.31
CA ALA A 92 15.13 8.23 -10.58
C ALA A 92 16.16 7.56 -11.53
N VAL A 93 15.71 7.02 -12.66
CA VAL A 93 16.62 6.49 -13.70
C VAL A 93 17.49 7.60 -14.28
N LEU A 94 16.91 8.76 -14.62
CA LEU A 94 17.67 9.91 -15.14
C LEU A 94 18.72 10.43 -14.13
N GLN A 95 18.42 10.37 -12.82
CA GLN A 95 19.41 10.67 -11.79
C GLN A 95 20.54 9.63 -11.82
N GLY A 96 20.20 8.34 -11.88
CA GLY A 96 21.19 7.26 -11.86
C GLY A 96 22.07 7.17 -13.10
N LEU A 97 21.66 7.71 -14.25
CA LEU A 97 22.53 7.86 -15.42
C LEU A 97 23.74 8.77 -15.18
N LYS A 98 23.74 9.55 -14.08
CA LYS A 98 24.86 10.42 -13.69
C LYS A 98 25.79 9.77 -12.67
N PHE A 99 25.48 8.56 -12.20
CA PHE A 99 26.28 7.87 -11.19
C PHE A 99 27.47 7.16 -11.80
N ASP A 100 28.47 6.88 -10.98
CA ASP A 100 29.46 5.85 -11.30
C ASP A 100 28.80 4.48 -11.07
N LEU A 101 28.49 3.78 -12.15
CA LEU A 101 27.86 2.46 -12.07
C LEU A 101 28.87 1.34 -11.78
N GLY A 102 30.17 1.64 -11.83
CA GLY A 102 31.25 0.69 -11.55
C GLY A 102 31.41 0.41 -10.06
N THR A 103 31.36 1.46 -9.22
CA THR A 103 31.56 1.33 -7.78
C THR A 103 30.44 1.97 -6.97
N PHE A 104 30.03 1.34 -5.87
CA PHE A 104 28.98 1.90 -5.02
C PHE A 104 29.50 3.09 -4.18
N SER A 105 28.72 4.18 -4.16
CA SER A 105 28.90 5.30 -3.22
C SER A 105 27.60 5.66 -2.50
N GLU A 106 27.66 5.84 -1.18
CA GLU A 106 26.51 6.32 -0.38
C GLU A 106 26.08 7.74 -0.76
N THR A 107 26.91 8.52 -1.47
CA THR A 107 26.56 9.85 -1.99
C THR A 107 25.84 9.82 -3.34
N GLN A 108 25.70 8.64 -3.97
CA GLN A 108 25.06 8.47 -5.27
C GLN A 108 23.89 7.51 -5.16
N ARG A 109 22.72 8.04 -4.82
CA ARG A 109 21.50 7.24 -4.70
C ARG A 109 20.31 7.98 -5.28
N ALA A 110 19.57 7.29 -6.14
CA ALA A 110 18.41 7.87 -6.80
C ALA A 110 17.24 7.99 -5.82
N THR A 111 16.58 9.15 -5.87
CA THR A 111 15.40 9.47 -5.07
C THR A 111 14.21 9.84 -5.94
N GLY A 112 14.40 10.04 -7.25
CA GLY A 112 13.37 10.57 -8.14
C GLY A 112 12.84 11.91 -7.59
N PRO A 113 11.52 12.13 -7.58
CA PRO A 113 10.93 13.38 -7.13
C PRO A 113 10.88 13.52 -5.60
N PHE A 114 11.40 12.56 -4.83
CA PHE A 114 11.18 12.47 -3.38
C PHE A 114 12.18 13.30 -2.55
N GLY A 115 13.05 14.09 -3.19
CA GLY A 115 13.92 15.06 -2.53
C GLY A 115 15.32 14.51 -2.25
N ASP A 116 15.83 14.78 -1.04
CA ASP A 116 17.22 14.51 -0.64
C ASP A 116 17.56 13.01 -0.60
N ILE A 117 18.85 12.68 -0.73
CA ILE A 117 19.43 11.33 -0.82
C ILE A 117 18.99 10.41 0.32
N LYS A 118 18.70 10.97 1.50
CA LYS A 118 18.17 10.23 2.66
C LYS A 118 16.83 9.53 2.35
N MET A 119 16.10 10.02 1.34
CA MET A 119 14.83 9.46 0.89
C MET A 119 14.99 8.26 -0.05
N ALA A 120 16.21 7.90 -0.48
CA ALA A 120 16.43 6.82 -1.44
C ALA A 120 15.81 5.49 -0.99
N ASN A 121 15.86 5.17 0.30
CA ASN A 121 15.22 3.97 0.84
C ASN A 121 13.68 4.01 0.71
N ARG A 122 13.07 5.16 0.99
CA ARG A 122 11.62 5.37 0.90
C ARG A 122 11.16 5.38 -0.57
N ALA A 123 11.94 6.00 -1.45
CA ALA A 123 11.77 5.99 -2.90
C ALA A 123 11.81 4.56 -3.46
N GLY A 124 12.79 3.75 -3.04
CA GLY A 124 12.88 2.35 -3.46
C GLY A 124 11.64 1.55 -3.09
N VAL A 125 11.11 1.72 -1.87
CA VAL A 125 9.87 1.06 -1.43
C VAL A 125 8.69 1.53 -2.28
N PHE A 126 8.60 2.81 -2.61
CA PHE A 126 7.56 3.35 -3.50
C PHE A 126 7.58 2.66 -4.88
N PHE A 127 8.75 2.57 -5.52
CA PHE A 127 8.86 1.90 -6.83
C PHE A 127 8.52 0.41 -6.74
N ALA A 128 9.04 -0.28 -5.72
CA ALA A 128 8.74 -1.69 -5.46
C ALA A 128 7.25 -1.96 -5.20
N MET A 129 6.56 -1.00 -4.58
CA MET A 129 5.13 -1.09 -4.28
C MET A 129 4.26 -1.07 -5.53
N PHE A 130 4.59 -0.25 -6.55
CA PHE A 130 3.79 -0.15 -7.78
C PHE A 130 4.20 -1.13 -8.90
N LEU A 131 5.43 -1.66 -8.85
CA LEU A 131 5.94 -2.66 -9.79
C LEU A 131 4.99 -3.86 -10.04
N PRO A 132 4.47 -4.57 -9.01
CA PRO A 132 3.63 -5.75 -9.23
C PRO A 132 2.31 -5.43 -9.93
N MET A 133 1.81 -4.20 -9.84
CA MET A 133 0.56 -3.81 -10.51
C MET A 133 0.74 -3.67 -12.03
N LEU A 134 1.87 -3.11 -12.48
CA LEU A 134 2.23 -3.10 -13.90
C LEU A 134 2.49 -4.51 -14.43
N ALA A 135 3.20 -5.34 -13.66
CA ALA A 135 3.47 -6.72 -14.03
C ALA A 135 2.18 -7.54 -14.17
N ALA A 136 1.24 -7.38 -13.23
CA ALA A 136 -0.06 -8.05 -13.29
C ALA A 136 -0.87 -7.65 -14.55
N ILE A 137 -0.84 -6.37 -14.93
CA ILE A 137 -1.51 -5.88 -16.16
C ILE A 137 -0.81 -6.43 -17.41
N ALA A 138 0.53 -6.44 -17.45
CA ALA A 138 1.29 -6.94 -18.59
C ALA A 138 1.01 -8.43 -18.86
N LEU A 139 0.92 -9.23 -17.79
CA LEU A 139 0.75 -10.69 -17.84
C LEU A 139 -0.69 -11.14 -17.92
N GLN A 140 -1.64 -10.19 -17.94
CA GLN A 140 -3.05 -10.48 -18.05
C GLN A 140 -3.37 -11.20 -19.39
N PRO A 141 -4.13 -12.32 -19.35
CA PRO A 141 -4.69 -12.94 -20.55
C PRO A 141 -5.60 -11.97 -21.31
N GLY A 142 -5.61 -12.06 -22.64
CA GLY A 142 -6.41 -11.18 -23.51
C GLY A 142 -5.89 -9.74 -23.63
N GLN A 143 -4.79 -9.37 -22.96
CA GLN A 143 -4.25 -8.02 -23.03
C GLN A 143 -3.67 -7.71 -24.42
N THR A 144 -3.99 -6.52 -24.94
CA THR A 144 -3.44 -6.05 -26.22
C THR A 144 -1.92 -5.98 -26.19
N ARG A 145 -1.27 -6.33 -27.31
CA ARG A 145 0.20 -6.33 -27.42
C ARG A 145 0.81 -4.96 -27.10
N ARG A 146 0.15 -3.86 -27.50
CA ARG A 146 0.58 -2.49 -27.20
C ARG A 146 0.62 -2.21 -25.70
N ILE A 147 -0.48 -2.48 -24.98
CA ILE A 147 -0.54 -2.24 -23.53
C ILE A 147 0.44 -3.14 -22.80
N ARG A 148 0.59 -4.41 -23.23
CA ARG A 148 1.57 -5.33 -22.65
C ARG A 148 2.98 -4.75 -22.72
N TRP A 149 3.42 -4.27 -23.88
CA TRP A 149 4.74 -3.67 -24.03
C TRP A 149 4.91 -2.37 -23.22
N VAL A 150 3.88 -1.53 -23.16
CA VAL A 150 3.92 -0.31 -22.32
C VAL A 150 4.07 -0.66 -20.84
N CYS A 151 3.32 -1.65 -20.33
CA CYS A 151 3.45 -2.09 -18.95
C CYS A 151 4.80 -2.78 -18.67
N LEU A 152 5.34 -3.55 -19.62
CA LEU A 152 6.67 -4.15 -19.50
C LEU A 152 7.76 -3.08 -19.47
N LEU A 153 7.67 -2.06 -20.34
CA LEU A 153 8.59 -0.92 -20.31
C LEU A 153 8.50 -0.18 -18.96
N GLY A 154 7.29 0.04 -18.45
CA GLY A 154 7.09 0.61 -17.12
C GLY A 154 7.69 -0.26 -16.00
N CYS A 155 7.58 -1.59 -16.10
CA CYS A 155 8.26 -2.51 -15.18
C CYS A 155 9.78 -2.36 -15.25
N CYS A 156 10.36 -2.25 -16.45
CA CYS A 156 11.80 -2.03 -16.62
C CYS A 156 12.22 -0.70 -15.98
N VAL A 157 11.47 0.38 -16.20
CA VAL A 157 11.76 1.69 -15.57
C VAL A 157 11.72 1.59 -14.04
N LEU A 158 10.67 0.98 -13.46
CA LEU A 158 10.57 0.83 -12.01
C LEU A 158 11.64 -0.11 -11.45
N ALA A 159 11.97 -1.21 -12.14
CA ALA A 159 13.03 -2.12 -11.73
C ALA A 159 14.40 -1.41 -11.73
N SER A 160 14.72 -0.67 -12.79
CA SER A 160 15.95 0.14 -12.85
C SER A 160 15.97 1.23 -11.77
N ALA A 161 14.84 1.90 -11.53
CA ALA A 161 14.72 2.88 -10.44
C ALA A 161 14.98 2.24 -9.06
N ILE A 162 14.42 1.06 -8.81
CA ILE A 162 14.67 0.28 -7.59
C ILE A 162 16.18 0.05 -7.44
N LEU A 163 16.86 -0.48 -8.47
CA LEU A 163 18.30 -0.74 -8.45
C LEU A 163 19.11 0.54 -8.15
N LEU A 164 18.78 1.66 -8.80
CA LEU A 164 19.51 2.92 -8.65
C LEU A 164 19.25 3.62 -7.31
N THR A 165 18.25 3.19 -6.53
CA THR A 165 18.07 3.68 -5.14
C THR A 165 19.07 3.08 -4.15
N TYR A 166 19.76 2.01 -4.53
CA TYR A 166 20.67 1.24 -3.68
C TYR A 166 20.05 0.78 -2.35
N SER A 167 18.73 0.56 -2.37
CA SER A 167 17.94 0.12 -1.23
C SER A 167 17.73 -1.39 -1.26
N ARG A 168 18.56 -2.14 -0.50
CA ARG A 168 18.50 -3.60 -0.42
C ARG A 168 17.11 -4.15 -0.09
N GLN A 169 16.40 -3.54 0.86
CA GLN A 169 15.02 -3.93 1.17
C GLN A 169 14.08 -3.81 -0.03
N SER A 170 14.28 -2.79 -0.87
CA SER A 170 13.44 -2.52 -2.04
C SER A 170 13.73 -3.53 -3.15
N TYR A 171 14.98 -3.99 -3.27
CA TYR A 171 15.34 -5.09 -4.17
C TYR A 171 14.56 -6.36 -3.80
N LEU A 172 14.58 -6.70 -2.51
CA LEU A 172 13.90 -7.88 -1.99
C LEU A 172 12.37 -7.79 -2.15
N ILE A 173 11.76 -6.64 -1.80
CA ILE A 173 10.31 -6.43 -1.95
C ILE A 173 9.90 -6.49 -3.42
N GLY A 174 10.64 -5.81 -4.30
CA GLY A 174 10.38 -5.80 -5.74
C GLY A 174 10.49 -7.20 -6.36
N LEU A 175 11.56 -7.92 -6.04
CA LEU A 175 11.76 -9.30 -6.49
C LEU A 175 10.66 -10.24 -5.95
N PHE A 176 10.39 -10.19 -4.65
CA PHE A 176 9.40 -11.03 -3.99
C PHE A 176 8.01 -10.85 -4.60
N THR A 177 7.55 -9.60 -4.74
CA THR A 177 6.23 -9.32 -5.31
C THR A 177 6.16 -9.68 -6.78
N LEU A 178 7.21 -9.44 -7.58
CA LEU A 178 7.27 -9.86 -8.97
C LEU A 178 7.21 -11.39 -9.09
N MET A 179 7.95 -12.13 -8.26
CA MET A 179 7.91 -13.59 -8.25
C MET A 179 6.52 -14.11 -7.91
N ILE A 180 5.79 -13.48 -6.98
CA ILE A 180 4.40 -13.87 -6.70
C ILE A 180 3.51 -13.68 -7.93
N VAL A 181 3.63 -12.56 -8.66
CA VAL A 181 2.88 -12.35 -9.92
C VAL A 181 3.18 -13.47 -10.91
N LEU A 182 4.46 -13.84 -11.07
CA LEU A 182 4.87 -14.90 -11.97
C LEU A 182 4.33 -16.27 -11.54
N VAL A 183 4.40 -16.61 -10.25
CA VAL A 183 3.85 -17.87 -9.72
C VAL A 183 2.34 -17.95 -9.93
N TRP A 184 1.62 -16.85 -9.69
CA TRP A 184 0.17 -16.77 -9.98
C TRP A 184 -0.15 -16.91 -11.46
N ARG A 185 0.81 -16.60 -12.35
CA ARG A 185 0.65 -16.74 -13.80
C ARG A 185 1.03 -18.14 -14.31
N SER A 186 2.19 -18.65 -13.91
CA SER A 186 2.69 -20.00 -14.19
C SER A 186 3.98 -20.30 -13.43
N ILE A 187 3.99 -21.42 -12.70
CA ILE A 187 5.19 -21.89 -11.95
C ILE A 187 6.43 -22.02 -12.85
N PRO A 188 6.37 -22.60 -14.07
CA PRO A 188 7.55 -22.68 -14.93
C PRO A 188 8.13 -21.32 -15.32
N MET A 189 7.29 -20.28 -15.50
CA MET A 189 7.76 -18.93 -15.82
C MET A 189 8.46 -18.30 -14.62
N ALA A 190 7.95 -18.53 -13.40
CA ALA A 190 8.61 -18.10 -12.18
C ALA A 190 9.96 -18.80 -11.99
N LEU A 191 10.04 -20.10 -12.23
CA LEU A 191 11.30 -20.86 -12.16
C LEU A 191 12.33 -20.37 -13.19
N LEU A 192 11.90 -20.15 -14.44
CA LEU A 192 12.77 -19.60 -15.48
C LEU A 192 13.25 -18.19 -15.11
N ALA A 193 12.35 -17.31 -14.67
CA ALA A 193 12.73 -15.96 -14.25
C ALA A 193 13.68 -15.99 -13.04
N GLY A 194 13.44 -16.87 -12.06
CA GLY A 194 14.35 -17.09 -10.94
C GLY A 194 15.73 -17.57 -11.39
N ALA A 195 15.79 -18.54 -12.29
CA ALA A 195 17.04 -19.05 -12.86
C ALA A 195 17.80 -17.95 -13.63
N LEU A 196 17.09 -17.11 -14.40
CA LEU A 196 17.67 -15.98 -15.12
C LEU A 196 18.19 -14.89 -14.17
N VAL A 197 17.47 -14.58 -13.09
CA VAL A 197 17.94 -13.64 -12.07
C VAL A 197 19.21 -14.18 -11.41
N ILE A 198 19.23 -15.45 -11.00
CA ILE A 198 20.40 -16.06 -10.35
C ILE A 198 21.59 -16.14 -11.31
N GLY A 199 21.40 -16.67 -12.52
CA GLY A 199 22.47 -16.83 -13.51
C GLY A 199 22.93 -15.53 -14.15
N GLY A 200 22.05 -14.52 -14.22
CA GLY A 200 22.34 -13.21 -14.79
C GLY A 200 22.81 -12.17 -13.78
N ALA A 201 22.58 -12.35 -12.47
CA ALA A 201 22.94 -11.35 -11.46
C ALA A 201 24.43 -10.96 -11.51
N ALA A 202 25.33 -11.91 -11.74
CA ALA A 202 26.76 -11.67 -11.79
C ALA A 202 27.24 -10.94 -13.07
N THR A 203 26.44 -10.92 -14.13
CA THR A 203 26.86 -10.40 -15.45
C THR A 203 26.03 -9.23 -15.97
N LEU A 204 24.78 -9.12 -15.54
CA LEU A 204 23.82 -8.12 -16.01
C LEU A 204 23.64 -6.95 -15.02
N LEU A 205 23.99 -7.13 -13.75
CA LEU A 205 23.88 -6.06 -12.75
C LEU A 205 25.09 -5.12 -12.83
N PRO A 206 24.89 -3.80 -12.68
CA PRO A 206 26.00 -2.86 -12.53
C PRO A 206 26.91 -3.22 -11.35
N GLY A 207 28.22 -2.99 -11.47
CA GLY A 207 29.19 -3.26 -10.40
C GLY A 207 28.79 -2.62 -9.07
N SER A 208 28.34 -1.36 -9.11
CA SER A 208 27.79 -0.65 -7.94
C SER A 208 26.59 -1.34 -7.27
N VAL A 209 25.75 -2.07 -8.01
CA VAL A 209 24.64 -2.83 -7.43
C VAL A 209 25.16 -4.10 -6.76
N VAL A 210 26.11 -4.77 -7.39
CA VAL A 210 26.80 -5.95 -6.84
C VAL A 210 27.54 -5.57 -5.56
N ASP A 211 28.38 -4.54 -5.60
CA ASP A 211 29.07 -3.95 -4.46
C ASP A 211 28.10 -3.68 -3.32
N ARG A 212 26.93 -3.08 -3.63
CA ARG A 212 25.94 -2.76 -2.60
C ARG A 212 25.36 -4.00 -1.92
N VAL A 213 25.18 -5.09 -2.66
CA VAL A 213 24.70 -6.36 -2.10
C VAL A 213 25.82 -7.03 -1.30
N GLU A 214 27.04 -7.09 -1.83
CA GLU A 214 28.21 -7.71 -1.21
C GLU A 214 28.63 -7.01 0.09
N GLN A 215 28.60 -5.68 0.12
CA GLN A 215 28.87 -4.88 1.33
C GLN A 215 27.98 -5.24 2.51
N THR A 216 26.88 -6.00 2.32
CA THR A 216 26.03 -6.50 3.41
C THR A 216 26.78 -7.42 4.38
N GLN A 217 27.79 -8.15 3.89
CA GLN A 217 28.64 -9.02 4.70
C GLN A 217 30.05 -8.45 4.70
N GLN A 218 30.55 -8.09 5.87
CA GLN A 218 31.95 -7.76 6.08
C GLN A 218 32.62 -9.01 6.65
N VAL A 219 33.66 -9.50 5.97
CA VAL A 219 34.49 -10.58 6.49
C VAL A 219 35.71 -9.93 7.10
N ASP A 220 35.83 -9.98 8.43
CA ASP A 220 37.02 -9.46 9.10
C ASP A 220 38.24 -10.33 8.77
N ALA A 221 39.45 -9.80 8.99
CA ALA A 221 40.70 -10.53 8.73
C ALA A 221 40.84 -11.87 9.50
N SER A 222 40.00 -12.10 10.51
CA SER A 222 39.87 -13.35 11.28
C SER A 222 38.90 -14.37 10.66
N GLY A 223 38.25 -14.04 9.55
CA GLY A 223 37.22 -14.88 8.91
C GLY A 223 35.85 -14.81 9.58
N SER A 224 35.64 -13.94 10.58
CA SER A 224 34.31 -13.69 11.15
C SER A 224 33.46 -12.87 10.20
N VAL A 225 32.27 -13.38 9.89
CA VAL A 225 31.26 -12.65 9.11
C VAL A 225 30.52 -11.71 10.04
N SER A 226 30.73 -10.40 9.88
CA SER A 226 29.97 -9.33 10.51
C SER A 226 29.01 -8.70 9.47
N PHE A 227 27.90 -8.13 9.94
CA PHE A 227 26.97 -7.41 9.06
C PHE A 227 27.43 -5.97 8.86
N ASP A 228 27.14 -5.41 7.67
CA ASP A 228 27.37 -3.99 7.38
C ASP A 228 26.85 -3.06 8.48
N VAL A 229 27.52 -1.91 8.66
CA VAL A 229 27.19 -0.87 9.64
C VAL A 229 25.72 -0.48 9.59
N SER A 230 25.12 -0.42 8.40
CA SER A 230 23.71 -0.05 8.23
C SER A 230 22.69 -1.14 8.54
N THR A 231 23.09 -2.42 8.55
CA THR A 231 22.24 -3.54 9.01
C THR A 231 22.41 -3.74 10.51
N THR A 232 23.65 -3.70 10.98
CA THR A 232 23.99 -3.77 12.41
C THR A 232 23.37 -2.61 13.19
N SER A 233 23.38 -1.39 12.63
CA SER A 233 22.76 -0.23 13.29
C SER A 233 21.27 -0.41 13.54
N ARG A 234 20.52 -1.09 12.66
CA ARG A 234 19.08 -1.35 12.88
C ARG A 234 18.87 -2.20 14.12
N PHE A 235 19.66 -3.27 14.31
CA PHE A 235 19.54 -4.11 15.48
C PHE A 235 19.87 -3.35 16.77
N THR A 236 20.92 -2.52 16.75
CA THR A 236 21.26 -1.66 17.90
C THR A 236 20.17 -0.63 18.20
N ILE A 237 19.58 -0.01 17.16
CA ILE A 237 18.45 0.91 17.31
C ILE A 237 17.22 0.18 17.85
N TRP A 238 16.92 -1.02 17.37
CA TRP A 238 15.77 -1.81 17.82
C TRP A 238 15.91 -2.22 19.27
N ASN A 239 17.10 -2.67 19.70
CA ASN A 239 17.35 -2.97 21.11
C ASN A 239 17.17 -1.72 21.98
N GLY A 240 17.77 -0.59 21.60
CA GLY A 240 17.54 0.68 22.31
C GLY A 240 16.07 1.14 22.27
N THR A 241 15.32 0.76 21.24
CA THR A 241 13.87 1.02 21.19
C THR A 241 13.10 0.16 22.19
N ILE A 242 13.52 -1.09 22.41
CA ILE A 242 12.93 -1.95 23.43
C ILE A 242 13.22 -1.39 24.83
N ASP A 243 14.45 -0.93 25.08
CA ASP A 243 14.81 -0.31 26.36
C ASP A 243 13.99 0.98 26.59
N MET A 244 13.86 1.83 25.56
CA MET A 244 12.99 3.01 25.60
C MET A 244 11.52 2.66 25.88
N LEU A 245 11.02 1.54 25.37
CA LEU A 245 9.65 1.07 25.62
C LEU A 245 9.45 0.55 27.05
N GLN A 246 10.51 0.07 27.72
CA GLN A 246 10.43 -0.33 29.13
C GLN A 246 10.21 0.89 30.03
N ASP A 247 10.90 2.00 29.73
CA ASP A 247 10.77 3.25 30.47
C ASP A 247 9.50 4.02 30.09
N HIS A 248 9.07 3.91 28.83
CA HIS A 248 7.91 4.61 28.28
C HIS A 248 6.91 3.64 27.62
N PRO A 249 6.17 2.81 28.39
CA PRO A 249 5.27 1.81 27.83
C PRO A 249 4.09 2.39 27.05
N GLY A 250 3.74 3.67 27.28
CA GLY A 250 2.74 4.42 26.52
C GLY A 250 3.27 5.07 25.25
N GLY A 251 4.58 4.98 25.01
CA GLY A 251 5.31 5.70 23.97
C GLY A 251 5.85 7.06 24.44
N VAL A 252 6.87 7.56 23.73
CA VAL A 252 7.55 8.85 24.00
C VAL A 252 6.86 10.06 23.36
N GLY A 253 5.75 9.84 22.66
CA GLY A 253 5.01 10.88 21.95
C GLY A 253 5.25 10.87 20.44
N LEU A 254 4.23 11.30 19.68
CA LEU A 254 4.25 11.33 18.22
C LEU A 254 5.40 12.22 17.72
N GLY A 255 6.27 11.68 16.86
CA GLY A 255 7.40 12.44 16.27
C GLY A 255 8.66 12.52 17.11
N ARG A 256 8.65 11.97 18.33
CA ARG A 256 9.71 12.17 19.33
C ARG A 256 10.76 11.07 19.38
N PHE A 257 10.61 10.01 18.59
CA PHE A 257 11.53 8.89 18.62
C PHE A 257 12.99 9.32 18.41
N ASN A 258 13.25 10.13 17.38
CA ASN A 258 14.61 10.54 17.00
C ASN A 258 15.29 11.38 18.10
N GLU A 259 14.53 12.09 18.91
CA GLU A 259 15.03 12.91 20.02
C GLU A 259 15.41 12.05 21.23
N HIS A 260 14.68 10.95 21.46
CA HIS A 260 14.85 10.11 22.64
C HIS A 260 15.82 8.94 22.43
N ILE A 261 15.93 8.41 21.21
CA ILE A 261 16.70 7.20 20.92
C ILE A 261 18.19 7.32 21.29
N GLY A 262 18.74 8.54 21.35
CA GLY A 262 20.13 8.78 21.76
C GLY A 262 20.44 8.45 23.22
N MET A 263 19.42 8.34 24.08
CA MET A 263 19.58 7.90 25.48
C MET A 263 19.71 6.38 25.60
N TYR A 264 19.23 5.64 24.59
CA TYR A 264 19.12 4.17 24.61
C TYR A 264 19.99 3.50 23.54
N SER A 265 20.61 4.28 22.65
CA SER A 265 21.40 3.77 21.54
C SER A 265 22.48 4.77 21.14
N SER A 266 23.59 4.28 20.60
CA SER A 266 24.66 5.13 20.04
C SER A 266 24.23 5.89 18.76
N PHE A 267 23.01 5.65 18.28
CA PHE A 267 22.46 6.21 17.05
C PHE A 267 21.45 7.35 17.32
N ALA A 268 21.88 8.37 18.06
CA ALA A 268 21.06 9.57 18.32
C ALA A 268 20.55 10.23 17.03
N GLY A 269 19.28 10.68 17.01
CA GLY A 269 18.68 11.36 15.86
C GLY A 269 18.35 10.45 14.66
N LYS A 270 18.46 9.12 14.80
CA LYS A 270 18.17 8.17 13.72
C LYS A 270 16.75 7.60 13.82
N ASP A 271 16.19 7.32 12.65
CA ASP A 271 14.89 6.65 12.47
C ASP A 271 14.96 5.18 12.90
N ALA A 272 13.84 4.63 13.41
CA ALA A 272 13.79 3.24 13.86
C ALA A 272 13.99 2.22 12.71
N HIS A 273 13.85 2.63 11.46
CA HIS A 273 13.92 1.78 10.27
C HIS A 273 12.96 0.59 10.34
N ASN A 274 11.86 0.76 11.05
CA ASN A 274 10.74 -0.17 11.19
C ASN A 274 9.52 0.65 11.62
N GLY A 275 8.57 0.86 10.72
CA GLY A 275 7.38 1.69 10.94
C GLY A 275 6.47 1.15 12.04
N PHE A 276 6.44 -0.18 12.25
CA PHE A 276 5.67 -0.77 13.35
C PHE A 276 6.31 -0.47 14.69
N LEU A 277 7.63 -0.67 14.79
CA LEU A 277 8.38 -0.40 16.01
C LEU A 277 8.41 1.11 16.32
N LEU A 278 8.55 1.95 15.30
CA LEU A 278 8.46 3.41 15.43
C LEU A 278 7.09 3.83 15.98
N THR A 279 6.00 3.30 15.40
CA THR A 279 4.64 3.61 15.86
C THR A 279 4.41 3.14 17.30
N LEU A 280 4.96 1.97 17.66
CA LEU A 280 4.91 1.46 19.03
C LEU A 280 5.69 2.36 20.00
N ALA A 281 6.89 2.78 19.62
CA ALA A 281 7.75 3.63 20.45
C ALA A 281 7.17 5.04 20.64
N GLU A 282 6.47 5.58 19.66
CA GLU A 282 5.92 6.95 19.73
C GLU A 282 4.50 7.00 20.31
N CYS A 283 3.64 6.05 19.95
CA CYS A 283 2.20 6.07 20.30
C CYS A 283 1.76 4.86 21.15
N GLY A 284 2.71 4.07 21.64
CA GLY A 284 2.46 2.91 22.48
C GLY A 284 1.69 1.78 21.79
N PRO A 285 1.24 0.77 22.55
CA PRO A 285 0.42 -0.33 22.04
C PRO A 285 -0.85 0.12 21.34
N LEU A 286 -1.44 1.24 21.76
CA LEU A 286 -2.63 1.82 21.13
C LEU A 286 -2.35 2.19 19.65
N GLY A 287 -1.25 2.88 19.38
CA GLY A 287 -0.84 3.24 18.02
C GLY A 287 -0.55 2.01 17.16
N LEU A 288 0.22 1.06 17.69
CA LEU A 288 0.55 -0.16 16.96
C LEU A 288 -0.70 -0.98 16.62
N LEU A 289 -1.61 -1.19 17.59
CA LEU A 289 -2.84 -1.95 17.35
C LEU A 289 -3.74 -1.27 16.32
N ALA A 290 -3.84 0.06 16.35
CA ALA A 290 -4.59 0.80 15.34
C ALA A 290 -3.96 0.66 13.94
N LEU A 291 -2.62 0.74 13.83
CA LEU A 291 -1.91 0.54 12.57
C LEU A 291 -2.08 -0.88 12.03
N LEU A 292 -1.96 -1.90 12.89
CA LEU A 292 -2.23 -3.29 12.52
C LEU A 292 -3.68 -3.50 12.08
N TRP A 293 -4.63 -2.80 12.71
CA TRP A 293 -6.02 -2.84 12.30
C TRP A 293 -6.23 -2.24 10.90
N VAL A 294 -5.51 -1.16 10.56
CA VAL A 294 -5.49 -0.60 9.19
C VAL A 294 -4.99 -1.64 8.18
N PHE A 295 -3.84 -2.28 8.43
CA PHE A 295 -3.32 -3.33 7.54
C PHE A 295 -4.26 -4.53 7.42
N TRP A 296 -4.91 -4.93 8.51
CA TRP A 296 -5.93 -5.99 8.47
C TRP A 296 -7.13 -5.60 7.60
N ARG A 297 -7.63 -4.36 7.71
CA ARG A 297 -8.74 -3.88 6.87
C ARG A 297 -8.34 -3.70 5.40
N LEU A 298 -7.11 -3.27 5.12
CA LEU A 298 -6.55 -3.27 3.77
C LEU A 298 -6.51 -4.68 3.19
N TRP A 299 -6.09 -5.67 3.97
CA TRP A 299 -6.12 -7.07 3.55
C TRP A 299 -7.55 -7.62 3.34
N ARG A 300 -8.51 -7.20 4.17
CA ARG A 300 -9.93 -7.53 3.96
C ARG A 300 -10.46 -6.90 2.66
N LEU A 301 -10.04 -5.68 2.34
CA LEU A 301 -10.39 -5.00 1.09
C LEU A 301 -9.84 -5.76 -0.11
N THR A 302 -8.56 -6.18 -0.10
CA THR A 302 -7.98 -6.96 -1.22
C THR A 302 -8.70 -8.29 -1.42
N ARG A 303 -9.09 -8.98 -0.33
CA ARG A 303 -9.92 -10.19 -0.40
C ARG A 303 -11.29 -9.94 -1.02
N MET A 304 -11.98 -8.87 -0.63
CA MET A 304 -13.26 -8.48 -1.23
C MET A 304 -13.11 -8.22 -2.73
N LEU A 305 -12.10 -7.46 -3.13
CA LEU A 305 -11.83 -7.14 -4.54
C LEU A 305 -11.59 -8.41 -5.37
N ARG A 306 -10.81 -9.35 -4.84
CA ARG A 306 -10.51 -10.64 -5.51
C ARG A 306 -11.73 -11.56 -5.61
N ASN A 307 -12.69 -11.44 -4.69
CA ASN A 307 -13.87 -12.30 -4.60
C ASN A 307 -15.15 -11.70 -5.23
N SER A 308 -15.09 -10.47 -5.76
CA SER A 308 -16.27 -9.77 -6.27
C SER A 308 -16.86 -10.44 -7.54
N PRO A 309 -18.18 -10.74 -7.59
CA PRO A 309 -18.86 -11.26 -8.79
C PRO A 309 -18.90 -10.19 -9.90
N GLY A 310 -18.94 -10.60 -11.18
CA GLY A 310 -18.53 -9.76 -12.33
C GLY A 310 -17.14 -10.14 -12.87
N ALA A 311 -16.47 -11.08 -12.18
CA ALA A 311 -15.31 -11.83 -12.66
C ALA A 311 -15.66 -12.94 -13.69
N THR A 312 -16.80 -12.83 -14.38
CA THR A 312 -17.21 -13.75 -15.45
C THR A 312 -16.40 -13.57 -16.74
N ARG A 313 -15.49 -12.59 -16.79
CA ARG A 313 -14.36 -12.57 -17.73
C ARG A 313 -13.05 -12.77 -16.95
N PRO A 314 -12.32 -13.87 -17.17
CA PRO A 314 -10.97 -14.10 -16.63
C PRO A 314 -9.99 -12.93 -16.88
N GLU A 315 -10.30 -12.08 -17.85
CA GLU A 315 -9.54 -10.94 -18.37
C GLU A 315 -9.61 -9.64 -17.50
N THR A 316 -10.05 -9.66 -16.23
CA THR A 316 -10.25 -8.40 -15.47
C THR A 316 -9.76 -8.42 -14.02
N ARG A 317 -8.90 -9.37 -13.63
CA ARG A 317 -8.39 -9.48 -12.24
C ARG A 317 -7.02 -8.84 -12.00
N ALA A 318 -6.37 -8.27 -13.01
CA ALA A 318 -5.00 -7.79 -12.89
C ALA A 318 -4.86 -6.65 -11.87
N LEU A 319 -5.83 -5.72 -11.83
CA LEU A 319 -5.80 -4.60 -10.89
C LEU A 319 -5.95 -5.09 -9.44
N GLU A 320 -6.82 -6.07 -9.20
CA GLU A 320 -7.08 -6.64 -7.88
C GLU A 320 -5.90 -7.47 -7.37
N LEU A 321 -5.28 -8.28 -8.24
CA LEU A 321 -4.08 -9.03 -7.91
C LEU A 321 -2.88 -8.09 -7.68
N GLY A 322 -2.68 -7.11 -8.56
CA GLY A 322 -1.66 -6.08 -8.42
C GLY A 322 -1.80 -5.29 -7.12
N PHE A 323 -3.02 -4.82 -6.82
CA PHE A 323 -3.30 -4.09 -5.58
C PHE A 323 -3.09 -4.94 -4.32
N THR A 324 -3.35 -6.25 -4.38
CA THR A 324 -3.01 -7.17 -3.27
C THR A 324 -1.52 -7.10 -2.95
N LEU A 325 -0.67 -7.05 -3.97
CA LEU A 325 0.78 -6.99 -3.81
C LEU A 325 1.29 -5.59 -3.47
N VAL A 326 0.58 -4.52 -3.86
CA VAL A 326 0.81 -3.15 -3.35
C VAL A 326 0.67 -3.14 -1.82
N VAL A 327 -0.41 -3.72 -1.28
CA VAL A 327 -0.64 -3.79 0.17
C VAL A 327 0.43 -4.63 0.88
N VAL A 328 0.84 -5.75 0.29
CA VAL A 328 1.93 -6.59 0.82
C VAL A 328 3.27 -5.84 0.80
N ALA A 329 3.60 -5.18 -0.31
CA ALA A 329 4.83 -4.39 -0.43
C ALA A 329 4.87 -3.26 0.60
N MET A 330 3.74 -2.58 0.84
CA MET A 330 3.64 -1.53 1.85
C MET A 330 3.84 -2.07 3.27
N ALA A 331 3.32 -3.26 3.58
CA ALA A 331 3.54 -3.91 4.87
C ALA A 331 5.02 -4.29 5.06
N LEU A 332 5.65 -4.92 4.05
CA LEU A 332 7.06 -5.29 4.09
C LEU A 332 7.98 -4.06 4.15
N GLY A 333 7.64 -2.98 3.45
CA GLY A 333 8.35 -1.71 3.49
C GLY A 333 8.33 -1.04 4.87
N ASN A 334 7.35 -1.35 5.71
CA ASN A 334 7.32 -0.92 7.11
C ASN A 334 8.04 -1.87 8.08
N MET A 335 8.40 -3.08 7.66
CA MET A 335 9.21 -3.97 8.50
C MET A 335 10.70 -3.56 8.51
N TYR A 336 11.18 -2.99 7.40
CA TYR A 336 12.60 -2.63 7.21
C TYR A 336 12.82 -1.13 6.90
N GLY A 337 11.76 -0.33 7.03
CA GLY A 337 11.75 1.12 6.91
C GLY A 337 10.53 1.72 7.61
N SER A 338 10.35 3.04 7.54
CA SER A 338 9.22 3.77 8.13
C SER A 338 8.41 4.63 7.14
N PRO A 339 8.08 4.15 5.92
CA PRO A 339 7.45 4.99 4.90
C PRO A 339 5.97 5.34 5.16
N PHE A 340 5.27 4.68 6.10
CA PHE A 340 3.80 4.78 6.23
C PHE A 340 3.25 6.16 6.59
N PHE A 341 4.04 7.01 7.24
CA PHE A 341 3.66 8.39 7.55
C PHE A 341 4.38 9.42 6.67
N ASP A 342 5.15 8.97 5.67
CA ASP A 342 5.78 9.86 4.72
C ASP A 342 4.76 10.41 3.72
N SER A 343 4.57 11.72 3.74
CA SER A 343 3.64 12.44 2.87
C SER A 343 3.80 12.15 1.37
N LEU A 344 5.04 12.12 0.86
CA LEU A 344 5.30 12.04 -0.57
C LEU A 344 5.12 10.61 -1.09
N ILE A 345 5.49 9.63 -0.28
CA ILE A 345 5.32 8.21 -0.60
C ILE A 345 3.85 7.80 -0.51
N MET A 346 3.18 8.20 0.57
CA MET A 346 1.88 7.64 0.94
C MET A 346 0.70 8.31 0.24
N ALA A 347 0.85 9.50 -0.31
CA ALA A 347 -0.21 10.16 -1.07
C ALA A 347 -0.78 9.23 -2.16
N ASN A 348 0.09 8.68 -3.01
CA ASN A 348 -0.33 7.78 -4.10
C ASN A 348 -0.91 6.46 -3.58
N PHE A 349 -0.41 5.95 -2.46
CA PHE A 349 -0.96 4.75 -1.83
C PHE A 349 -2.40 4.96 -1.35
N TRP A 350 -2.66 6.05 -0.63
CA TRP A 350 -4.00 6.37 -0.12
C TRP A 350 -4.99 6.67 -1.25
N ILE A 351 -4.56 7.41 -2.27
CA ILE A 351 -5.33 7.64 -3.50
C ILE A 351 -5.70 6.29 -4.14
N LEU A 352 -4.73 5.40 -4.33
CA LEU A 352 -4.96 4.09 -4.92
C LEU A 352 -5.94 3.25 -4.08
N CYS A 353 -5.81 3.25 -2.75
CA CYS A 353 -6.75 2.54 -1.87
C CYS A 353 -8.19 3.02 -2.07
N GLY A 354 -8.42 4.33 -2.13
CA GLY A 354 -9.75 4.90 -2.32
C GLY A 354 -10.34 4.54 -3.68
N LEU A 355 -9.52 4.65 -4.73
CA LEU A 355 -9.90 4.28 -6.09
C LEU A 355 -10.21 2.78 -6.24
N MET A 356 -9.41 1.91 -5.62
CA MET A 356 -9.59 0.45 -5.70
C MET A 356 -10.85 -0.01 -4.97
N GLU A 357 -11.15 0.55 -3.80
CA GLU A 357 -12.41 0.26 -3.12
C GLU A 357 -13.62 0.78 -3.90
N ARG A 358 -13.54 2.00 -4.44
CA ARG A 358 -14.58 2.52 -5.34
C ARG A 358 -14.81 1.60 -6.53
N TYR A 359 -13.74 1.21 -7.20
CA TYR A 359 -13.77 0.29 -8.35
C TYR A 359 -14.45 -1.03 -7.99
N GLY A 360 -14.13 -1.60 -6.83
CA GLY A 360 -14.77 -2.79 -6.29
C GLY A 360 -16.27 -2.62 -6.02
N ASN A 361 -16.65 -1.52 -5.35
CA ASN A 361 -18.03 -1.24 -5.01
C ASN A 361 -18.92 -1.07 -6.25
N ILE A 362 -18.44 -0.40 -7.29
CA ILE A 362 -19.17 -0.26 -8.55
C ILE A 362 -19.35 -1.63 -9.23
N LYS A 363 -18.30 -2.45 -9.27
CA LYS A 363 -18.37 -3.81 -9.83
C LYS A 363 -19.35 -4.72 -9.08
N LEU A 364 -19.29 -4.69 -7.75
CA LEU A 364 -20.20 -5.45 -6.90
C LEU A 364 -21.65 -5.07 -7.13
N HIS A 365 -21.95 -3.77 -7.17
CA HIS A 365 -23.30 -3.29 -7.43
C HIS A 365 -23.81 -3.71 -8.82
N ALA A 366 -22.98 -3.58 -9.86
CA ALA A 366 -23.34 -4.03 -11.20
C ALA A 366 -23.66 -5.54 -11.22
N ALA A 367 -22.91 -6.35 -10.47
CA ALA A 367 -23.17 -7.78 -10.38
C ALA A 367 -24.45 -8.12 -9.58
N GLU A 368 -24.75 -7.37 -8.52
CA GLU A 368 -26.00 -7.48 -7.76
C GLU A 368 -27.22 -7.18 -8.62
N LEU A 369 -27.16 -6.16 -9.48
CA LEU A 369 -28.23 -5.84 -10.44
C LEU A 369 -28.46 -6.98 -11.44
N VAL A 370 -27.38 -7.54 -12.00
CA VAL A 370 -27.48 -8.69 -12.91
C VAL A 370 -28.07 -9.91 -12.21
N ALA A 371 -27.61 -10.21 -11.00
CA ALA A 371 -28.16 -11.32 -10.20
C ALA A 371 -29.65 -11.11 -9.89
N ALA A 372 -30.06 -9.87 -9.58
CA ALA A 372 -31.47 -9.52 -9.34
C ALA A 372 -32.35 -9.71 -10.58
N HIS A 373 -31.83 -9.44 -11.78
CA HIS A 373 -32.54 -9.68 -13.05
C HIS A 373 -32.68 -11.16 -13.40
N HIS A 374 -31.81 -12.03 -12.89
CA HIS A 374 -31.87 -13.48 -13.13
C HIS A 374 -32.65 -14.27 -12.07
N LEU A 375 -33.13 -13.62 -11.01
CA LEU A 375 -34.05 -14.25 -10.07
C LEU A 375 -35.43 -14.39 -10.72
N PRO A 376 -36.14 -15.52 -10.53
CA PRO A 376 -37.54 -15.62 -10.93
C PRO A 376 -38.32 -14.48 -10.26
N PRO A 377 -39.37 -13.94 -10.92
CA PRO A 377 -40.18 -12.88 -10.32
C PRO A 377 -40.58 -13.33 -8.92
N ARG A 378 -40.36 -12.47 -7.92
CA ARG A 378 -40.84 -12.74 -6.56
C ARG A 378 -42.30 -13.17 -6.67
N PRO A 379 -42.72 -14.29 -6.06
CA PRO A 379 -44.12 -14.68 -6.10
C PRO A 379 -44.95 -13.49 -5.64
N GLU A 380 -45.89 -13.04 -6.47
CA GLU A 380 -46.78 -11.91 -6.16
C GLU A 380 -47.32 -12.14 -4.74
N ARG A 381 -46.95 -11.26 -3.80
CA ARG A 381 -47.57 -11.30 -2.49
C ARG A 381 -49.05 -10.97 -2.71
N PRO A 382 -49.99 -11.79 -2.20
CA PRO A 382 -51.39 -11.48 -2.28
C PRO A 382 -51.64 -10.06 -1.77
N MET A 383 -52.38 -9.26 -2.53
CA MET A 383 -52.66 -7.85 -2.25
C MET A 383 -53.21 -7.63 -0.83
N GLY A 384 -53.92 -8.60 -0.27
CA GLY A 384 -54.43 -8.58 1.10
C GLY A 384 -53.36 -8.69 2.20
N LEU A 385 -52.15 -9.16 1.89
CA LEU A 385 -51.00 -9.15 2.79
C LEU A 385 -50.23 -7.82 2.75
N GLU A 386 -50.26 -7.11 1.62
CA GLU A 386 -49.66 -5.78 1.48
C GLU A 386 -50.58 -4.68 2.00
N PHE A 387 -51.90 -4.88 1.91
CA PHE A 387 -52.91 -3.96 2.42
C PHE A 387 -53.85 -4.68 3.40
N PRO A 388 -53.50 -4.73 4.71
CA PRO A 388 -54.20 -5.56 5.70
C PRO A 388 -55.69 -5.22 5.85
N LEU A 389 -56.04 -3.95 5.66
CA LEU A 389 -57.43 -3.48 5.71
C LEU A 389 -58.24 -3.96 4.49
N ALA A 390 -57.64 -3.92 3.29
CA ALA A 390 -58.26 -4.46 2.08
C ALA A 390 -58.37 -5.98 2.12
N GLY A 391 -57.37 -6.67 2.68
CA GLY A 391 -57.38 -8.12 2.90
C GLY A 391 -58.45 -8.59 3.89
N ARG A 392 -58.79 -7.76 4.89
CA ARG A 392 -59.89 -8.03 5.83
C ARG A 392 -61.27 -7.81 5.21
N ALA A 393 -61.43 -6.79 4.37
CA ALA A 393 -62.69 -6.48 3.69
C ALA A 393 -63.00 -7.46 2.55
N LEU A 394 -61.97 -7.95 1.84
CA LEU A 394 -62.08 -8.87 0.72
C LEU A 394 -61.08 -10.03 0.88
N PRO A 395 -61.45 -11.11 1.60
CA PRO A 395 -60.55 -12.23 1.92
C PRO A 395 -59.92 -12.89 0.69
N ARG A 396 -60.57 -12.82 -0.47
CA ARG A 396 -60.05 -13.32 -1.75
C ARG A 396 -58.73 -12.65 -2.14
N LEU A 397 -58.51 -11.37 -1.79
CA LEU A 397 -57.28 -10.63 -2.08
C LEU A 397 -56.06 -11.15 -1.30
N SER A 398 -56.29 -11.92 -0.24
CA SER A 398 -55.26 -12.51 0.62
C SER A 398 -54.77 -13.88 0.12
N ILE A 399 -55.38 -14.42 -0.94
CA ILE A 399 -55.05 -15.72 -1.53
C ILE A 399 -54.21 -15.52 -2.80
N SER A 400 -53.08 -16.23 -2.91
CA SER A 400 -52.22 -16.23 -4.10
C SER A 400 -53.02 -16.58 -5.36
N LYS A 401 -52.80 -15.86 -6.47
CA LYS A 401 -53.46 -16.16 -7.76
C LYS A 401 -53.25 -17.60 -8.23
N ALA A 402 -52.17 -18.26 -7.80
CA ALA A 402 -51.87 -19.65 -8.14
C ALA A 402 -52.84 -20.67 -7.49
N LEU A 403 -53.52 -20.29 -6.40
CA LEU A 403 -54.48 -21.11 -5.66
C LEU A 403 -55.94 -20.82 -6.05
N ARG A 404 -56.18 -19.98 -7.06
CA ARG A 404 -57.52 -19.61 -7.54
C ARG A 404 -58.01 -20.45 -8.74
N ARG A 405 -57.27 -21.50 -9.13
CA ARG A 405 -57.69 -22.44 -10.19
C ARG A 405 -58.46 -23.60 -9.61
#